data_AF-F5RG11-F1
#
_entry.id   AF-F5RG11-F1
#
_cell.length_a   1.000
_cell.length_b   1.000
_cell.length_c   1.000
_cell.angle_alpha   90.00
_cell.angle_beta   90.00
_cell.angle_gamma   90.00
#
_symmetry.space_group_name_H-M   'P 1'
#
loop_
_entity.id
_entity.type
_entity.pdbx_description
1 polymer ?
#
loop_
_entity_poly.entity_id
_entity_poly.type
_entity_poly.pdbx_seq_one_letter_code
_entity_poly.pdbx_strand_id
1 'polypeptide(L)'
;MDTKISFDTVKDSATATVYCLAYTCDLQLRQGAGAAMLALPSDCEMPDWPSYSDFDLGSLDATKGLETVFRYGVHGELEGAGINDDCEEGNLGRLQALLSLVSNNVVDRNWDEIADMHGPHDSGRALAMVVALAAARFNLDHTRFVSLEDIALLGGMQERSVRNALHAEGESLLVATRDEKGELVVEKSEALRWLQTRRGFKQTERIGTLGRPTPNALQPDEIMPFLKARLADFFASPEDLRERFGHSDARIEDIWYANIAHPRGLTAERVKALFEGQVQDLSPDEDCPLLSQILALDQAWLSEQVLRAQFPQAMREITPVRPAASPVAISPFNEREATLDVKLTDAGIRNGYFDIEARYAERLFPADSFGSRGGDRHGVAVELHHDIKKKSPYVTDMRVKSESLVSPRKRFSAYFTAHAAKAGDVIRIRRTAERAYTLSFISRQEA
;
A
#
# COMPACT_ATOMS: atom_id res chain seq x y z
N MET A 1 -22.93 -5.85 8.09
CA MET A 1 -22.92 -5.16 6.77
C MET A 1 -21.86 -5.86 5.95
N ASP A 2 -22.24 -6.67 4.96
CA ASP A 2 -21.30 -7.43 4.11
C ASP A 2 -21.28 -6.89 2.68
N THR A 3 -21.69 -5.64 2.49
CA THR A 3 -21.62 -4.98 1.19
C THR A 3 -20.15 -4.69 0.92
N LYS A 4 -19.52 -5.49 0.06
CA LYS A 4 -18.18 -5.22 -0.45
C LYS A 4 -18.24 -3.92 -1.25
N ILE A 5 -17.82 -2.82 -0.63
CA ILE A 5 -17.65 -1.55 -1.31
C ILE A 5 -16.42 -1.68 -2.22
N SER A 6 -16.63 -1.59 -3.53
CA SER A 6 -15.54 -1.58 -4.51
C SER A 6 -15.10 -0.14 -4.79
N PHE A 7 -13.85 0.04 -5.21
CA PHE A 7 -13.36 1.37 -5.56
C PHE A 7 -14.14 1.94 -6.76
N ASP A 8 -14.49 1.11 -7.75
CA ASP A 8 -15.30 1.53 -8.90
C ASP A 8 -16.66 2.10 -8.47
N THR A 9 -17.32 1.44 -7.50
CA THR A 9 -18.59 1.95 -6.94
C THR A 9 -18.43 3.32 -6.27
N VAL A 10 -17.28 3.56 -5.63
CA VAL A 10 -16.96 4.83 -4.95
C VAL A 10 -16.58 5.90 -5.96
N LYS A 11 -15.90 5.51 -7.04
CA LYS A 11 -15.60 6.37 -8.18
C LYS A 11 -16.91 6.83 -8.84
N ASP A 12 -17.80 5.91 -9.18
CA ASP A 12 -19.11 6.22 -9.78
C ASP A 12 -19.93 7.14 -8.87
N SER A 13 -19.90 6.87 -7.56
CA SER A 13 -20.50 7.70 -6.52
C SER A 13 -19.99 9.15 -6.53
N ALA A 14 -18.66 9.32 -6.53
CA ALA A 14 -18.03 10.62 -6.55
C ALA A 14 -18.34 11.37 -7.85
N THR A 15 -18.34 10.67 -8.99
CA THR A 15 -18.66 11.28 -10.28
C THR A 15 -20.08 11.81 -10.28
N ALA A 16 -21.05 10.98 -9.88
CA ALA A 16 -22.45 11.38 -9.79
C ALA A 16 -22.61 12.59 -8.86
N THR A 17 -21.94 12.57 -7.70
CA THR A 17 -21.98 13.66 -6.71
C THR A 17 -21.49 14.99 -7.28
N VAL A 18 -20.34 14.98 -7.98
CA VAL A 18 -19.79 16.17 -8.62
C VAL A 18 -20.70 16.66 -9.74
N TYR A 19 -21.24 15.75 -10.55
CA TYR A 19 -22.13 16.07 -11.65
C TYR A 19 -23.42 16.74 -11.16
N CYS A 20 -24.01 16.24 -10.06
CA CYS A 20 -25.17 16.86 -9.40
C CYS A 20 -24.89 18.29 -8.93
N LEU A 21 -23.70 18.49 -8.34
CA LEU A 21 -23.27 19.81 -7.89
C LEU A 21 -23.10 20.75 -9.10
N ALA A 22 -22.50 20.27 -10.19
CA ALA A 22 -22.31 21.04 -11.42
C ALA A 22 -23.65 21.50 -12.00
N TYR A 23 -24.57 20.53 -12.18
CA TYR A 23 -25.91 20.79 -12.68
C TYR A 23 -26.63 21.86 -11.84
N THR A 24 -26.54 21.74 -10.52
CA THR A 24 -27.21 22.70 -9.64
C THR A 24 -26.56 24.07 -9.66
N CYS A 25 -25.23 24.16 -9.74
CA CYS A 25 -24.55 25.43 -9.92
C CYS A 25 -25.00 26.13 -11.21
N ASP A 26 -25.18 25.37 -12.30
CA ASP A 26 -25.67 25.92 -13.57
C ASP A 26 -27.10 26.45 -13.46
N LEU A 27 -27.97 25.67 -12.82
CA LEU A 27 -29.40 25.98 -12.66
C LEU A 27 -29.66 27.12 -11.67
N GLN A 28 -28.95 27.15 -10.54
CA GLN A 28 -29.27 27.99 -9.38
C GLN A 28 -28.35 29.20 -9.23
N LEU A 29 -27.11 29.13 -9.70
CA LEU A 29 -26.14 30.22 -9.52
C LEU A 29 -25.94 31.02 -10.79
N ARG A 30 -25.46 30.37 -11.86
CA ARG A 30 -25.14 31.03 -13.13
C ARG A 30 -25.01 29.99 -14.24
N GLN A 31 -25.72 30.20 -15.36
CA GLN A 31 -25.54 29.40 -16.57
C GLN A 31 -24.07 29.39 -17.01
N GLY A 32 -23.54 28.20 -17.29
CA GLY A 32 -22.13 27.94 -17.58
C GLY A 32 -21.23 27.72 -16.36
N ALA A 33 -21.70 27.92 -15.12
CA ALA A 33 -20.90 27.66 -13.91
C ALA A 33 -20.68 26.16 -13.67
N GLY A 34 -21.66 25.32 -13.99
CA GLY A 34 -21.54 23.87 -13.93
C GLY A 34 -20.54 23.35 -14.96
N ALA A 35 -20.65 23.83 -16.20
CA ALA A 35 -19.71 23.52 -17.26
C ALA A 35 -18.27 23.90 -16.87
N ALA A 36 -18.07 25.09 -16.30
CA ALA A 36 -16.76 25.53 -15.82
C ALA A 36 -16.20 24.64 -14.70
N MET A 37 -17.05 24.19 -13.76
CA MET A 37 -16.63 23.30 -12.68
C MET A 37 -16.18 21.92 -13.20
N LEU A 38 -16.81 21.45 -14.28
CA LEU A 38 -16.47 20.21 -14.98
C LEU A 38 -15.34 20.39 -16.01
N ALA A 39 -14.73 21.57 -16.09
CA ALA A 39 -13.74 21.92 -17.11
C ALA A 39 -14.23 21.72 -18.56
N LEU A 40 -15.54 21.89 -18.79
CA LEU A 40 -16.16 21.88 -20.11
C LEU A 40 -16.10 23.27 -20.76
N PRO A 41 -16.24 23.37 -22.10
CA PRO A 41 -16.36 24.66 -22.78
C PRO A 41 -17.47 25.52 -22.17
N SER A 42 -17.24 26.84 -22.09
CA SER A 42 -18.18 27.79 -21.45
C SER A 42 -19.53 27.92 -22.18
N ASP A 43 -19.59 27.49 -23.43
CA ASP A 43 -20.76 27.43 -24.29
C ASP A 43 -21.45 26.05 -24.29
N CYS A 44 -20.98 25.11 -23.48
CA CYS A 44 -21.58 23.78 -23.35
C CYS A 44 -22.90 23.87 -22.55
N GLU A 45 -24.03 23.74 -23.25
CA GLU A 45 -25.37 23.73 -22.66
C GLU A 45 -25.81 22.31 -22.27
N MET A 46 -26.68 22.18 -21.27
CA MET A 46 -27.47 20.96 -21.02
C MET A 46 -28.42 20.78 -22.21
N PRO A 47 -28.25 19.80 -23.12
CA PRO A 47 -27.97 18.37 -22.87
C PRO A 47 -26.65 17.83 -23.44
N ASP A 48 -25.76 18.71 -23.90
CA ASP A 48 -24.51 18.33 -24.59
C ASP A 48 -23.38 17.91 -23.63
N TRP A 49 -23.67 17.85 -22.33
CA TRP A 49 -22.71 17.39 -21.33
C TRP A 49 -22.37 15.91 -21.57
N PRO A 50 -21.09 15.51 -21.42
CA PRO A 50 -20.70 14.13 -21.56
C PRO A 50 -21.41 13.25 -20.54
N SER A 51 -21.62 11.98 -20.88
CA SER A 51 -22.09 10.99 -19.91
C SER A 51 -21.17 11.00 -18.70
N TYR A 52 -21.71 10.85 -17.49
CA TYR A 52 -20.88 10.82 -16.28
C TYR A 52 -19.84 9.68 -16.35
N SER A 53 -20.12 8.60 -17.08
CA SER A 53 -19.16 7.50 -17.33
C SER A 53 -17.90 7.94 -18.07
N ASP A 54 -17.98 9.00 -18.86
CA ASP A 54 -16.90 9.52 -19.69
C ASP A 54 -16.08 10.58 -18.93
N PHE A 55 -16.52 10.93 -17.72
CA PHE A 55 -15.89 11.96 -16.92
C PHE A 55 -14.66 11.43 -16.17
N ASP A 56 -13.51 12.03 -16.44
CA ASP A 56 -12.28 11.69 -15.73
C ASP A 56 -12.21 12.40 -14.37
N LEU A 57 -12.66 11.70 -13.32
CA LEU A 57 -12.49 12.20 -11.94
C LEU A 57 -11.04 12.49 -11.56
N GLY A 58 -10.05 11.91 -12.23
CA GLY A 58 -8.64 12.18 -11.95
C GLY A 58 -8.25 13.65 -12.23
N SER A 59 -8.99 14.34 -13.10
CA SER A 59 -8.70 15.72 -13.47
C SER A 59 -9.24 16.76 -12.48
N LEU A 60 -10.12 16.37 -11.56
CA LEU A 60 -10.73 17.29 -10.61
C LEU A 60 -9.98 17.35 -9.28
N ASP A 61 -9.68 18.57 -8.84
CA ASP A 61 -9.01 18.80 -7.56
C ASP A 61 -9.78 18.24 -6.35
N ALA A 62 -11.12 18.25 -6.42
CA ALA A 62 -11.99 17.78 -5.32
C ALA A 62 -11.95 16.26 -5.12
N THR A 63 -11.55 15.49 -6.13
CA THR A 63 -11.46 14.02 -6.10
C THR A 63 -10.02 13.52 -6.10
N LYS A 64 -9.03 14.43 -6.13
CA LYS A 64 -7.64 14.08 -5.83
C LYS A 64 -7.57 13.45 -4.44
N GLY A 65 -6.96 12.27 -4.36
CA GLY A 65 -6.86 11.49 -3.13
C GLY A 65 -8.05 10.58 -2.83
N LEU A 66 -9.06 10.46 -3.70
CA LEU A 66 -10.18 9.54 -3.51
C LEU A 66 -9.71 8.08 -3.32
N GLU A 67 -8.73 7.65 -4.12
CA GLU A 67 -8.11 6.31 -3.97
C GLU A 67 -7.38 6.17 -2.64
N THR A 68 -6.63 7.19 -2.23
CA THR A 68 -5.96 7.22 -0.92
C THR A 68 -6.96 7.10 0.22
N VAL A 69 -8.05 7.89 0.19
CA VAL A 69 -9.10 7.85 1.21
C VAL A 69 -9.85 6.51 1.19
N PHE A 70 -10.07 5.92 0.01
CA PHE A 70 -10.65 4.58 -0.10
C PHE A 70 -9.75 3.51 0.53
N ARG A 71 -8.47 3.47 0.14
CA ARG A 71 -7.50 2.52 0.68
C ARG A 71 -7.31 2.70 2.17
N TYR A 72 -7.26 3.95 2.63
CA TYR A 72 -7.17 4.25 4.05
C TYR A 72 -8.42 3.78 4.80
N GLY A 73 -9.59 4.31 4.48
CA GLY A 73 -10.83 4.00 5.19
C GLY A 73 -11.22 2.52 5.13
N VAL A 74 -11.19 1.93 3.93
CA VAL A 74 -11.72 0.57 3.67
C VAL A 74 -10.67 -0.52 3.89
N HIS A 75 -9.41 -0.29 3.48
CA HIS A 75 -8.37 -1.31 3.58
C HIS A 75 -7.45 -1.12 4.78
N GLY A 76 -7.48 0.05 5.44
CA GLY A 76 -6.53 0.38 6.48
C GLY A 76 -5.13 0.57 5.91
N GLU A 77 -4.99 1.01 4.66
CA GLU A 77 -3.68 1.15 4.02
C GLU A 77 -3.32 2.62 3.91
N LEU A 78 -2.19 3.00 4.49
CA LEU A 78 -1.66 4.36 4.45
C LEU A 78 -0.40 4.41 3.59
N GLU A 79 -0.36 5.21 2.53
CA GLU A 79 0.83 5.29 1.69
C GLU A 79 1.98 6.02 2.40
N GLY A 80 3.04 5.29 2.74
CA GLY A 80 4.06 5.70 3.71
C GLY A 80 5.10 6.73 3.25
N ALA A 81 4.91 7.48 2.16
CA ALA A 81 5.93 8.43 1.71
C ALA A 81 5.32 9.77 1.28
N GLY A 82 5.57 10.81 2.07
CA GLY A 82 5.36 12.21 1.65
C GLY A 82 3.93 12.75 1.75
N ILE A 83 2.96 11.94 2.19
CA ILE A 83 1.66 12.46 2.61
C ILE A 83 1.84 12.80 4.10
N ASN A 84 2.23 14.05 4.39
CA ASN A 84 2.10 14.60 5.75
C ASN A 84 0.69 14.28 6.27
N ASP A 85 0.51 14.10 7.58
CA ASP A 85 -0.83 14.04 8.20
C ASP A 85 -1.71 15.24 7.72
N ASP A 86 -1.09 16.38 7.39
CA ASP A 86 -1.71 17.57 6.75
C ASP A 86 -2.36 17.29 5.38
N CYS A 87 -1.80 16.39 4.58
CA CYS A 87 -2.31 16.04 3.25
C CYS A 87 -3.49 15.05 3.36
N GLU A 88 -3.52 14.22 4.39
CA GLU A 88 -4.66 13.35 4.70
C GLU A 88 -5.81 14.13 5.31
N GLU A 89 -5.54 15.00 6.29
CA GLU A 89 -6.53 15.96 6.80
C GLU A 89 -7.02 16.87 5.67
N GLY A 90 -6.14 17.29 4.76
CA GLY A 90 -6.50 18.06 3.59
C GLY A 90 -7.39 17.30 2.60
N ASN A 91 -7.06 16.04 2.25
CA ASN A 91 -7.82 15.24 1.30
C ASN A 91 -9.15 14.75 1.91
N LEU A 92 -9.13 14.29 3.17
CA LEU A 92 -10.33 13.93 3.92
C LEU A 92 -11.22 15.16 4.11
N GLY A 93 -10.65 16.30 4.49
CA GLY A 93 -11.36 17.57 4.64
C GLY A 93 -11.98 18.06 3.33
N ARG A 94 -11.29 17.91 2.19
CA ARG A 94 -11.86 18.20 0.85
C ARG A 94 -13.05 17.31 0.52
N LEU A 95 -12.94 16.00 0.76
CA LEU A 95 -14.03 15.05 0.50
C LEU A 95 -15.21 15.24 1.47
N GLN A 96 -14.94 15.56 2.74
CA GLN A 96 -15.95 15.94 3.71
C GLN A 96 -16.64 17.26 3.33
N ALA A 97 -15.90 18.24 2.85
CA ALA A 97 -16.46 19.50 2.36
C ALA A 97 -17.34 19.25 1.13
N LEU A 98 -16.89 18.41 0.18
CA LEU A 98 -17.68 17.98 -0.97
C LEU A 98 -18.99 17.32 -0.53
N LEU A 99 -18.93 16.33 0.37
CA LEU A 99 -20.12 15.68 0.92
C LEU A 99 -21.02 16.66 1.67
N SER A 100 -20.45 17.59 2.44
CA SER A 100 -21.22 18.58 3.20
C SER A 100 -21.96 19.56 2.29
N LEU A 101 -21.33 19.99 1.19
CA LEU A 101 -21.96 20.83 0.17
C LEU A 101 -23.17 20.12 -0.46
N VAL A 102 -23.02 18.82 -0.72
CA VAL A 102 -24.04 17.95 -1.31
C VAL A 102 -25.18 17.71 -0.31
N SER A 103 -24.84 17.36 0.93
CA SER A 103 -25.79 16.98 1.98
C SER A 103 -26.58 18.17 2.54
N ASN A 104 -25.96 19.36 2.60
CA ASN A 104 -26.59 20.53 3.23
C ASN A 104 -27.41 21.41 2.28
N ASN A 105 -27.21 21.36 0.95
CA ASN A 105 -27.73 22.44 0.11
C ASN A 105 -28.52 22.07 -1.15
N VAL A 106 -28.55 20.83 -1.63
CA VAL A 106 -29.01 20.63 -3.02
C VAL A 106 -29.70 19.30 -3.27
N VAL A 107 -29.29 18.25 -2.58
CA VAL A 107 -29.37 16.93 -3.19
C VAL A 107 -30.63 16.14 -2.83
N ASP A 108 -31.28 16.43 -1.70
CA ASP A 108 -32.57 15.81 -1.35
C ASP A 108 -33.74 16.21 -2.26
N ARG A 109 -33.64 17.31 -3.04
CA ARG A 109 -34.74 17.77 -3.90
C ARG A 109 -34.60 17.40 -5.37
N ASN A 110 -33.38 17.19 -5.85
CA ASN A 110 -33.09 16.92 -7.26
C ASN A 110 -32.46 15.54 -7.49
N TRP A 111 -32.22 14.74 -6.44
CA TRP A 111 -31.68 13.39 -6.63
C TRP A 111 -32.61 12.51 -7.45
N ASP A 112 -33.93 12.63 -7.26
CA ASP A 112 -34.89 11.83 -8.02
C ASP A 112 -34.85 12.19 -9.52
N GLU A 113 -34.72 13.47 -9.87
CA GLU A 113 -34.57 13.91 -11.26
C GLU A 113 -33.27 13.41 -11.89
N ILE A 114 -32.17 13.42 -11.14
CA ILE A 114 -30.87 12.95 -11.63
C ILE A 114 -30.80 11.42 -11.67
N ALA A 115 -31.43 10.73 -10.71
CA ALA A 115 -31.57 9.29 -10.67
C ALA A 115 -32.48 8.78 -11.80
N ASP A 116 -33.54 9.51 -12.14
CA ASP A 116 -34.39 9.19 -13.29
C ASP A 116 -33.63 9.31 -14.62
N MET A 117 -32.70 10.26 -14.74
CA MET A 117 -31.88 10.43 -15.94
C MET A 117 -30.80 9.36 -16.10
N HIS A 118 -30.28 8.80 -15.00
CA HIS A 118 -29.02 8.03 -15.03
C HIS A 118 -29.06 6.67 -14.31
N GLY A 119 -30.22 6.27 -13.78
CA GLY A 119 -30.47 4.96 -13.19
C GLY A 119 -30.51 4.96 -11.66
N PRO A 120 -31.18 3.96 -11.04
CA PRO A 120 -31.30 3.85 -9.60
C PRO A 120 -29.95 3.46 -9.01
N HIS A 121 -29.24 4.42 -8.43
CA HIS A 121 -27.95 4.14 -7.83
C HIS A 121 -27.93 4.53 -6.35
N ASP A 122 -27.49 3.57 -5.53
CA ASP A 122 -26.91 3.76 -4.19
C ASP A 122 -25.63 4.64 -4.23
N SER A 123 -25.44 5.43 -5.29
CA SER A 123 -24.22 6.14 -5.67
C SER A 123 -23.78 6.98 -4.50
N GLY A 124 -24.53 7.98 -4.03
CA GLY A 124 -24.09 8.85 -2.92
C GLY A 124 -23.69 8.12 -1.62
N ARG A 125 -24.25 6.93 -1.34
CA ARG A 125 -23.99 6.20 -0.09
C ARG A 125 -22.59 5.61 -0.04
N ALA A 126 -22.03 5.18 -1.17
CA ALA A 126 -20.71 4.55 -1.19
C ALA A 126 -19.60 5.56 -0.84
N LEU A 127 -19.60 6.75 -1.44
CA LEU A 127 -18.67 7.82 -1.08
C LEU A 127 -18.86 8.28 0.36
N ALA A 128 -20.09 8.51 0.80
CA ALA A 128 -20.39 8.90 2.17
C ALA A 128 -19.86 7.87 3.19
N MET A 129 -20.07 6.58 2.91
CA MET A 129 -19.55 5.50 3.74
C MET A 129 -18.03 5.47 3.78
N VAL A 130 -17.36 5.65 2.64
CA VAL A 130 -15.88 5.67 2.58
C VAL A 130 -15.29 6.86 3.33
N VAL A 131 -15.88 8.05 3.18
CA VAL A 131 -15.44 9.23 3.92
C VAL A 131 -15.67 9.07 5.41
N ALA A 132 -16.82 8.52 5.82
CA ALA A 132 -17.09 8.21 7.22
C ALA A 132 -16.08 7.18 7.76
N LEU A 133 -15.79 6.11 7.02
CA LEU A 133 -14.79 5.09 7.39
C LEU A 133 -13.40 5.70 7.54
N ALA A 134 -12.99 6.56 6.60
CA ALA A 134 -11.72 7.25 6.66
C ALA A 134 -11.65 8.23 7.84
N ALA A 135 -12.73 8.95 8.15
CA ALA A 135 -12.80 9.84 9.30
C ALA A 135 -12.75 9.07 10.63
N ALA A 136 -13.51 7.98 10.76
CA ALA A 136 -13.48 7.12 11.93
C ALA A 136 -12.08 6.54 12.15
N ARG A 137 -11.41 6.14 11.06
CA ARG A 137 -10.03 5.64 11.11
C ARG A 137 -9.03 6.73 11.46
N PHE A 138 -9.18 7.93 10.90
CA PHE A 138 -8.38 9.10 11.27
C PHE A 138 -8.50 9.40 12.76
N ASN A 139 -9.72 9.37 13.31
CA ASN A 139 -9.96 9.53 14.74
C ASN A 139 -9.25 8.45 15.55
N LEU A 140 -9.37 7.18 15.14
CA LEU A 140 -8.67 6.07 15.78
C LEU A 140 -7.15 6.25 15.77
N ASP A 141 -6.58 6.73 14.66
CA ASP A 141 -5.13 6.84 14.49
C ASP A 141 -4.54 8.09 15.18
N HIS A 142 -5.26 9.22 15.19
CA HIS A 142 -4.71 10.53 15.57
C HIS A 142 -5.28 11.14 16.85
N THR A 143 -6.43 10.67 17.33
CA THR A 143 -7.05 11.24 18.55
C THR A 143 -6.84 10.33 19.75
N ARG A 144 -6.97 10.90 20.96
CA ARG A 144 -6.89 10.14 22.21
C ARG A 144 -8.14 9.29 22.46
N PHE A 145 -9.29 9.79 22.01
CA PHE A 145 -10.60 9.24 22.33
C PHE A 145 -11.41 9.02 21.06
N VAL A 146 -12.05 7.86 20.97
CA VAL A 146 -12.83 7.43 19.81
C VAL A 146 -14.30 7.33 20.21
N SER A 147 -15.19 7.82 19.34
CA SER A 147 -16.63 7.76 19.57
C SER A 147 -17.17 6.32 19.42
N LEU A 148 -18.31 6.02 20.04
CA LEU A 148 -18.97 4.72 19.85
C LEU A 148 -19.43 4.50 18.40
N GLU A 149 -19.77 5.59 17.70
CA GLU A 149 -20.15 5.58 16.28
C GLU A 149 -18.98 5.16 15.39
N ASP A 150 -17.81 5.77 15.59
CA ASP A 150 -16.59 5.42 14.85
C ASP A 150 -16.19 3.95 15.09
N ILE A 151 -16.28 3.47 16.33
CA ILE A 151 -16.01 2.07 16.68
C ILE A 151 -17.02 1.14 15.97
N ALA A 152 -18.29 1.52 15.92
CA ALA A 152 -19.31 0.74 15.23
C ALA A 152 -19.00 0.63 13.74
N LEU A 153 -18.65 1.76 13.13
CA LEU A 153 -18.33 1.87 11.71
C LEU A 153 -17.10 1.03 11.35
N LEU A 154 -15.99 1.19 12.08
CA LEU A 154 -14.76 0.43 11.89
C LEU A 154 -14.94 -1.08 12.16
N GLY A 155 -15.83 -1.43 13.10
CA GLY A 155 -16.21 -2.80 13.40
C GLY A 155 -17.22 -3.42 12.44
N GLY A 156 -17.72 -2.67 11.44
CA GLY A 156 -18.72 -3.15 10.48
C GLY A 156 -20.07 -3.52 11.12
N MET A 157 -20.42 -2.86 12.23
CA MET A 157 -21.57 -3.18 13.06
C MET A 157 -22.42 -1.96 13.43
N GLN A 158 -23.55 -2.18 14.07
CA GLN A 158 -24.41 -1.09 14.55
C GLN A 158 -23.92 -0.56 15.90
N GLU A 159 -24.07 0.73 16.15
CA GLU A 159 -23.71 1.38 17.43
C GLU A 159 -24.36 0.71 18.64
N ARG A 160 -25.59 0.18 18.48
CA ARG A 160 -26.26 -0.63 19.52
C ARG A 160 -25.42 -1.83 19.97
N SER A 161 -24.69 -2.47 19.06
CA SER A 161 -23.81 -3.60 19.37
C SER A 161 -22.59 -3.15 20.20
N VAL A 162 -22.06 -1.97 19.92
CA VAL A 162 -20.98 -1.35 20.69
C VAL A 162 -21.48 -0.95 22.08
N ARG A 163 -22.67 -0.37 22.19
CA ARG A 163 -23.29 -0.06 23.49
C ARG A 163 -23.52 -1.30 24.35
N ASN A 164 -23.92 -2.42 23.75
CA ASN A 164 -24.04 -3.68 24.49
C ASN A 164 -22.69 -4.16 25.05
N ALA A 165 -21.58 -3.87 24.36
CA ALA A 165 -20.24 -4.21 24.83
C ALA A 165 -19.82 -3.41 26.08
N LEU A 166 -20.41 -2.24 26.33
CA LEU A 166 -20.18 -1.47 27.57
C LEU A 166 -20.70 -2.19 28.83
N HIS A 167 -21.59 -3.16 28.65
CA HIS A 167 -22.18 -3.96 29.73
C HIS A 167 -21.80 -5.44 29.65
N ALA A 168 -20.88 -5.81 28.76
CA ALA A 168 -20.40 -7.18 28.64
C ALA A 168 -19.42 -7.53 29.77
N GLU A 169 -19.05 -8.81 29.87
CA GLU A 169 -18.06 -9.29 30.82
C GLU A 169 -16.81 -9.81 30.08
N GLY A 170 -15.67 -9.82 30.78
CA GLY A 170 -14.41 -10.36 30.28
C GLY A 170 -13.84 -9.59 29.08
N GLU A 171 -13.26 -10.31 28.12
CA GLU A 171 -12.56 -9.73 26.96
C GLU A 171 -13.48 -8.91 26.04
N SER A 172 -14.80 -9.14 26.10
CA SER A 172 -15.79 -8.42 25.31
C SER A 172 -16.25 -7.10 25.91
N LEU A 173 -15.94 -6.84 27.19
CA LEU A 173 -16.22 -5.56 27.83
C LEU A 173 -15.48 -4.45 27.08
N LEU A 174 -16.16 -3.35 26.81
CA LEU A 174 -15.60 -2.12 26.25
C LEU A 174 -15.65 -1.03 27.33
N VAL A 175 -14.48 -0.51 27.72
CA VAL A 175 -14.40 0.52 28.76
C VAL A 175 -14.55 1.91 28.12
N ALA A 176 -15.61 2.64 28.48
CA ALA A 176 -15.85 4.00 28.03
C ALA A 176 -15.80 5.01 29.19
N THR A 177 -15.40 6.24 28.89
CA THR A 177 -15.44 7.40 29.77
C THR A 177 -16.39 8.46 29.20
N ARG A 178 -16.70 9.51 29.96
CA ARG A 178 -17.40 10.69 29.44
C ARG A 178 -16.41 11.80 29.14
N ASP A 179 -16.55 12.45 27.99
CA ASP A 179 -15.79 13.64 27.64
C ASP A 179 -16.33 14.89 28.38
N GLU A 180 -15.76 16.07 28.08
CA GLU A 180 -16.17 17.35 28.69
C GLU A 180 -17.62 17.73 28.36
N LYS A 181 -18.18 17.21 27.27
CA LYS A 181 -19.58 17.43 26.84
C LYS A 181 -20.53 16.40 27.45
N GLY A 182 -20.00 15.41 28.16
CA GLY A 182 -20.77 14.31 28.74
C GLY A 182 -21.03 13.17 27.75
N GLU A 183 -20.43 13.19 26.56
CA GLU A 183 -20.60 12.14 25.56
C GLU A 183 -19.71 10.93 25.88
N LEU A 184 -20.20 9.73 25.56
CA LEU A 184 -19.44 8.50 25.78
C LEU A 184 -18.34 8.35 24.72
N VAL A 185 -17.11 8.25 25.20
CA VAL A 185 -15.91 8.07 24.38
C VAL A 185 -15.06 6.93 24.93
N VAL A 186 -14.25 6.32 24.08
CA VAL A 186 -13.37 5.20 24.45
C VAL A 186 -11.93 5.60 24.19
N GLU A 187 -11.02 5.33 25.12
CA GLU A 187 -9.59 5.60 24.90
C GLU A 187 -9.06 4.76 23.72
N LYS A 188 -8.21 5.36 22.88
CA LYS A 188 -7.68 4.74 21.66
C LYS A 188 -7.14 3.32 21.87
N SER A 189 -6.36 3.10 22.93
CA SER A 189 -5.76 1.80 23.27
C SER A 189 -6.83 0.73 23.53
N GLU A 190 -7.89 1.10 24.25
CA GLU A 190 -9.03 0.24 24.55
C GLU A 190 -9.89 -0.03 23.31
N ALA A 191 -10.13 0.99 22.48
CA ALA A 191 -10.82 0.83 21.21
C ALA A 191 -10.07 -0.15 20.29
N LEU A 192 -8.75 -0.01 20.16
CA LEU A 192 -7.90 -0.92 19.38
C LEU A 192 -7.95 -2.35 19.91
N ARG A 193 -7.76 -2.53 21.22
CA ARG A 193 -7.84 -3.86 21.86
C ARG A 193 -9.16 -4.54 21.52
N TRP A 194 -10.26 -3.82 21.64
CA TRP A 194 -11.59 -4.36 21.39
C TRP A 194 -11.84 -4.62 19.89
N LEU A 195 -11.47 -3.68 19.00
CA LEU A 195 -11.63 -3.80 17.55
C LEU A 195 -10.81 -4.95 16.95
N GLN A 196 -9.61 -5.22 17.47
CA GLN A 196 -8.77 -6.34 17.03
C GLN A 196 -9.45 -7.72 17.22
N THR A 197 -10.42 -7.83 18.12
CA THR A 197 -11.20 -9.07 18.30
C THR A 197 -12.32 -9.23 17.26
N ARG A 198 -12.59 -8.19 16.44
CA ARG A 198 -13.72 -8.15 15.52
C ARG A 198 -13.33 -8.59 14.12
N ARG A 199 -14.15 -9.48 13.56
CA ARG A 199 -13.96 -9.97 12.19
C ARG A 199 -14.12 -8.81 11.20
N GLY A 200 -13.11 -8.61 10.36
CA GLY A 200 -13.14 -7.61 9.29
C GLY A 200 -12.47 -6.28 9.66
N PHE A 201 -12.21 -6.02 10.95
CA PHE A 201 -11.36 -4.91 11.32
C PHE A 201 -9.93 -5.19 10.87
N LYS A 202 -9.34 -4.21 10.18
CA LYS A 202 -7.92 -4.17 9.84
C LYS A 202 -7.32 -2.96 10.54
N GLN A 203 -6.26 -3.17 11.31
CA GLN A 203 -5.48 -2.07 11.84
C GLN A 203 -4.80 -1.33 10.69
N THR A 204 -4.63 -0.02 10.83
CA THR A 204 -3.95 0.77 9.80
C THR A 204 -2.50 0.29 9.63
N GLU A 205 -2.18 -0.13 8.41
CA GLU A 205 -0.85 -0.51 7.95
C GLU A 205 -0.29 0.60 7.07
N ARG A 206 0.94 1.04 7.35
CA ARG A 206 1.65 1.97 6.46
C ARG A 206 2.26 1.15 5.31
N ILE A 207 1.65 1.23 4.14
CA ILE A 207 2.07 0.53 2.92
C ILE A 207 2.93 1.45 2.09
N GLY A 208 4.10 0.97 1.70
CA GLY A 208 4.98 1.70 0.79
C GLY A 208 6.43 1.49 1.16
N THR A 209 7.25 1.19 0.17
CA THR A 209 8.67 1.51 0.27
C THR A 209 8.75 3.02 0.31
N LEU A 210 9.12 3.60 1.45
CA LEU A 210 9.61 4.97 1.47
C LEU A 210 10.65 5.15 0.37
N GLY A 211 10.86 6.40 -0.07
CA GLY A 211 11.69 6.71 -1.24
C GLY A 211 13.09 6.05 -1.27
N ARG A 212 13.55 5.51 -0.14
CA ARG A 212 14.73 4.66 -0.03
C ARG A 212 14.36 3.19 0.15
N PRO A 213 14.81 2.26 -0.71
CA PRO A 213 14.72 0.83 -0.42
C PRO A 213 15.48 0.50 0.87
N THR A 214 14.97 -0.46 1.65
CA THR A 214 15.68 -0.96 2.83
C THR A 214 16.90 -1.75 2.34
N PRO A 215 18.13 -1.34 2.68
CA PRO A 215 19.33 -2.04 2.21
C PRO A 215 19.43 -3.44 2.83
N ASN A 216 20.00 -4.38 2.08
CA ASN A 216 20.16 -5.76 2.57
C ASN A 216 21.04 -5.86 3.82
N ALA A 217 22.02 -4.97 3.98
CA ALA A 217 22.85 -4.85 5.17
C ALA A 217 23.36 -3.41 5.31
N LEU A 218 23.58 -2.98 6.54
CA LEU A 218 24.21 -1.72 6.89
C LEU A 218 25.52 -1.98 7.64
N GLN A 219 26.53 -1.14 7.40
CA GLN A 219 27.67 -1.06 8.31
C GLN A 219 27.25 -0.41 9.63
N PRO A 220 27.94 -0.70 10.76
CA PRO A 220 27.57 -0.17 12.07
C PRO A 220 27.40 1.35 12.11
N ASP A 221 28.24 2.09 11.39
CA ASP A 221 28.23 3.55 11.28
C ASP A 221 27.15 4.10 10.33
N GLU A 222 26.54 3.25 9.50
CA GLU A 222 25.46 3.62 8.58
C GLU A 222 24.06 3.48 9.20
N ILE A 223 23.92 2.74 10.31
CA ILE A 223 22.61 2.45 10.92
C ILE A 223 21.92 3.72 11.40
N MET A 224 22.57 4.52 12.25
CA MET A 224 21.94 5.75 12.77
C MET A 224 21.64 6.78 11.68
N PRO A 225 22.55 7.07 10.71
CA PRO A 225 22.24 7.90 9.55
C PRO A 225 21.04 7.39 8.74
N PHE A 226 20.96 6.08 8.51
CA PHE A 226 19.82 5.46 7.81
C PHE A 226 18.51 5.69 8.58
N LEU A 227 18.49 5.42 9.89
CA LEU A 227 17.29 5.60 10.71
C LEU A 227 16.83 7.07 10.74
N LYS A 228 17.76 8.03 10.82
CA LYS A 228 17.46 9.48 10.77
C LYS A 228 16.93 9.91 9.41
N ALA A 229 17.59 9.49 8.33
CA ALA A 229 17.13 9.77 6.98
C ALA A 229 15.73 9.18 6.75
N ARG A 230 15.51 7.96 7.25
CA ARG A 230 14.21 7.30 7.21
C ARG A 230 13.15 8.07 8.01
N LEU A 231 13.50 8.60 9.17
CA LEU A 231 12.61 9.43 9.97
C LEU A 231 12.21 10.71 9.23
N ALA A 232 13.17 11.37 8.58
CA ALA A 232 12.92 12.55 7.77
C ALA A 232 12.07 12.26 6.52
N ASP A 233 12.08 11.03 6.00
CA ASP A 233 11.19 10.63 4.91
C ASP A 233 9.69 10.57 5.36
N PHE A 234 9.43 10.38 6.66
CA PHE A 234 8.06 10.34 7.22
C PHE A 234 7.59 11.68 7.77
N PHE A 235 8.50 12.43 8.37
CA PHE A 235 8.19 13.66 9.08
C PHE A 235 9.05 14.75 8.47
N ALA A 236 8.42 15.85 8.05
CA ALA A 236 9.14 17.06 7.63
C ALA A 236 10.29 17.31 8.60
N SER A 237 11.51 17.44 8.07
CA SER A 237 12.69 17.59 8.90
C SER A 237 12.56 18.85 9.78
N PRO A 238 13.26 18.94 10.92
CA PRO A 238 13.29 20.17 11.68
C PRO A 238 13.68 21.39 10.82
N GLU A 239 14.49 21.20 9.78
CA GLU A 239 14.87 22.22 8.80
C GLU A 239 13.69 22.66 7.93
N ASP A 240 12.88 21.72 7.44
CA ASP A 240 11.66 22.01 6.69
C ASP A 240 10.62 22.74 7.56
N LEU A 241 10.50 22.34 8.83
CA LEU A 241 9.62 22.99 9.79
C LEU A 241 10.11 24.40 10.15
N ARG A 242 11.43 24.62 10.24
CA ARG A 242 12.01 25.96 10.43
C ARG A 242 11.64 26.88 9.28
N GLU A 243 11.83 26.43 8.04
CA GLU A 243 11.50 27.22 6.85
C GLU A 243 10.02 27.58 6.82
N ARG A 244 9.14 26.63 7.20
CA ARG A 244 7.69 26.84 7.20
C ARG A 244 7.19 27.75 8.32
N PHE A 245 7.73 27.65 9.53
CA PHE A 245 7.12 28.23 10.74
C PHE A 245 7.95 29.34 11.42
N GLY A 246 9.22 29.55 11.05
CA GLY A 246 10.03 30.66 11.55
C GLY A 246 10.30 30.66 13.07
N HIS A 247 10.19 29.51 13.73
CA HIS A 247 10.46 29.36 15.17
C HIS A 247 11.95 29.03 15.45
N SER A 248 12.38 29.22 16.71
CA SER A 248 13.74 28.91 17.17
C SER A 248 14.04 27.40 17.22
N ASP A 249 15.31 27.04 17.00
CA ASP A 249 15.77 25.65 16.78
C ASP A 249 15.35 24.64 17.85
N ALA A 250 15.51 24.98 19.14
CA ALA A 250 15.25 24.03 20.22
C ALA A 250 13.76 23.66 20.34
N ARG A 251 12.86 24.61 20.04
CA ARG A 251 11.42 24.40 20.21
C ARG A 251 10.84 23.56 19.09
N ILE A 252 11.35 23.68 17.87
CA ILE A 252 10.90 22.89 16.71
C ILE A 252 11.27 21.42 16.90
N GLU A 253 12.49 21.15 17.37
CA GLU A 253 12.95 19.78 17.59
C GLU A 253 12.15 19.06 18.69
N ASP A 254 11.86 19.75 19.80
CA ASP A 254 11.04 19.18 20.87
C ASP A 254 9.59 18.91 20.41
N ILE A 255 9.01 19.83 19.62
CA ILE A 255 7.68 19.64 19.01
C ILE A 255 7.72 18.45 18.03
N TRP A 256 8.77 18.33 17.23
CA TRP A 256 8.93 17.26 16.26
C TRP A 256 8.97 15.89 16.92
N TYR A 257 9.81 15.72 17.95
CA TYR A 257 9.85 14.48 18.73
C TYR A 257 8.56 14.22 19.50
N ALA A 258 7.91 15.25 20.05
CA ALA A 258 6.61 15.11 20.72
C ALA A 258 5.52 14.60 19.77
N ASN A 259 5.48 15.09 18.54
CA ASN A 259 4.53 14.64 17.51
C ASN A 259 4.77 13.18 17.10
N ILE A 260 6.03 12.74 17.05
CA ILE A 260 6.37 11.33 16.79
C ILE A 260 5.96 10.43 17.97
N ALA A 261 6.17 10.93 19.19
CA ALA A 261 6.02 10.18 20.43
C ALA A 261 4.55 9.99 20.86
N HIS A 262 3.74 11.05 20.78
CA HIS A 262 2.36 11.08 21.30
C HIS A 262 1.46 9.96 20.74
N PRO A 263 1.42 9.70 19.41
CA PRO A 263 0.55 8.65 18.85
C PRO A 263 0.89 7.22 19.31
N ARG A 264 2.09 7.04 19.88
CA ARG A 264 2.67 5.75 20.29
C ARG A 264 2.77 5.60 21.82
N GLY A 265 2.25 6.56 22.58
CA GLY A 265 2.34 6.54 24.05
C GLY A 265 3.77 6.67 24.57
N LEU A 266 4.68 7.26 23.79
CA LEU A 266 6.06 7.51 24.18
C LEU A 266 6.23 8.96 24.65
N THR A 267 7.30 9.23 25.39
CA THR A 267 7.72 10.61 25.67
C THR A 267 8.63 11.14 24.56
N ALA A 268 8.64 12.46 24.35
CA ALA A 268 9.50 13.10 23.36
C ALA A 268 10.98 12.80 23.65
N GLU A 269 11.38 12.79 24.92
CA GLU A 269 12.73 12.49 25.37
C GLU A 269 13.13 11.05 25.03
N ARG A 270 12.19 10.10 25.11
CA ARG A 270 12.47 8.71 24.73
C ARG A 270 12.73 8.59 23.23
N VAL A 271 11.89 9.22 22.40
CA VAL A 271 12.11 9.22 20.95
C VAL A 271 13.42 9.93 20.60
N LYS A 272 13.69 11.08 21.21
CA LYS A 272 14.95 11.80 21.05
C LYS A 272 16.16 10.92 21.37
N ALA A 273 16.13 10.23 22.52
CA ALA A 273 17.20 9.32 22.92
C ALA A 273 17.44 8.18 21.91
N LEU A 274 16.38 7.65 21.28
CA LEU A 274 16.50 6.61 20.25
C LEU A 274 17.26 7.10 19.01
N PHE A 275 17.09 8.36 18.61
CA PHE A 275 17.70 8.89 17.39
C PHE A 275 19.02 9.65 17.64
N GLU A 276 19.23 10.19 18.83
CA GLU A 276 20.47 10.90 19.18
C GLU A 276 21.57 9.98 19.74
N GLY A 277 21.20 8.78 20.19
CA GLY A 277 22.13 7.77 20.68
C GLY A 277 23.05 7.18 19.61
N GLN A 278 23.92 6.28 20.05
CA GLN A 278 24.71 5.42 19.17
C GLN A 278 24.01 4.08 18.96
N VAL A 279 24.38 3.34 17.90
CA VAL A 279 23.80 2.00 17.65
C VAL A 279 24.05 1.02 18.80
N GLN A 280 25.11 1.24 19.58
CA GLN A 280 25.47 0.46 20.77
C GLN A 280 24.50 0.66 21.94
N ASP A 281 23.74 1.76 21.92
CA ASP A 281 22.77 2.09 22.98
C ASP A 281 21.38 1.49 22.71
N LEU A 282 21.15 0.96 21.50
CA LEU A 282 19.85 0.42 21.09
C LEU A 282 19.63 -0.99 21.63
N SER A 283 18.56 -1.22 22.37
CA SER A 283 18.14 -2.55 22.77
C SER A 283 17.45 -3.29 21.61
N PRO A 284 17.93 -4.46 21.15
CA PRO A 284 17.24 -5.24 20.12
C PRO A 284 15.82 -5.67 20.50
N ASP A 285 15.56 -5.87 21.79
CA ASP A 285 14.27 -6.37 22.30
C ASP A 285 13.29 -5.24 22.65
N GLU A 286 13.79 -4.06 23.04
CA GLU A 286 12.94 -2.93 23.44
C GLU A 286 12.87 -1.83 22.36
N ASP A 287 14.00 -1.47 21.75
CA ASP A 287 14.07 -0.30 20.86
C ASP A 287 13.78 -0.64 19.41
N CYS A 288 14.21 -1.81 18.92
CA CYS A 288 13.94 -2.21 17.54
C CYS A 288 12.44 -2.38 17.24
N PRO A 289 11.58 -2.93 18.11
CA PRO A 289 10.14 -2.93 17.90
C PRO A 289 9.56 -1.50 17.79
N LEU A 290 10.00 -0.59 18.65
CA LEU A 290 9.55 0.81 18.63
C LEU A 290 9.99 1.52 17.35
N LEU A 291 11.28 1.39 16.98
CA LEU A 291 11.84 1.99 15.77
C LEU A 291 11.21 1.38 14.50
N SER A 292 10.95 0.07 14.49
CA SER A 292 10.23 -0.62 13.41
C SER A 292 8.84 -0.01 13.20
N GLN A 293 8.10 0.26 14.28
CA GLN A 293 6.79 0.92 14.22
C GLN A 293 6.86 2.42 13.85
N ILE A 294 7.90 3.12 14.30
CA ILE A 294 8.10 4.55 13.96
C ILE A 294 8.45 4.69 12.47
N LEU A 295 9.33 3.83 11.96
CA LEU A 295 9.97 3.95 10.65
C LEU A 295 9.43 2.99 9.58
N ALA A 296 8.37 2.25 9.90
CA ALA A 296 7.81 1.15 9.09
C ALA A 296 8.91 0.24 8.50
N LEU A 297 9.82 -0.22 9.36
CA LEU A 297 10.88 -1.16 9.00
C LEU A 297 10.49 -2.57 9.43
N ASP A 298 10.99 -3.59 8.72
CA ASP A 298 10.89 -4.96 9.22
C ASP A 298 11.68 -5.09 10.52
N GLN A 299 11.00 -5.50 11.59
CA GLN A 299 11.59 -5.60 12.93
C GLN A 299 12.76 -6.59 12.95
N ALA A 300 12.60 -7.75 12.32
CA ALA A 300 13.63 -8.79 12.31
C ALA A 300 14.90 -8.31 11.61
N TRP A 301 14.75 -7.64 10.47
CA TRP A 301 15.85 -7.00 9.75
C TRP A 301 16.56 -5.95 10.61
N LEU A 302 15.81 -5.06 11.28
CA LEU A 302 16.40 -4.00 12.10
C LEU A 302 17.16 -4.58 13.31
N SER A 303 16.55 -5.53 14.02
CA SER A 303 17.19 -6.24 15.12
C SER A 303 18.46 -6.96 14.64
N GLU A 304 18.45 -7.56 13.44
CA GLU A 304 19.63 -8.19 12.85
C GLU A 304 20.75 -7.16 12.58
N GLN A 305 20.44 -5.98 12.03
CA GLN A 305 21.45 -4.94 11.79
C GLN A 305 22.06 -4.45 13.11
N VAL A 306 21.23 -4.18 14.13
CA VAL A 306 21.69 -3.73 15.46
C VAL A 306 22.55 -4.80 16.13
N LEU A 307 22.12 -6.08 16.12
CA LEU A 307 22.89 -7.19 16.67
C LEU A 307 24.23 -7.39 15.95
N ARG A 308 24.27 -7.25 14.61
CA ARG A 308 25.53 -7.30 13.84
C ARG A 308 26.49 -6.19 14.23
N ALA A 309 25.97 -5.00 14.50
CA ALA A 309 26.78 -3.86 14.92
C ALA A 309 27.31 -4.01 16.36
N GLN A 310 26.47 -4.49 17.28
CA GLN A 310 26.84 -4.65 18.70
C GLN A 310 27.71 -5.87 18.96
N PHE A 311 27.44 -6.98 18.29
CA PHE A 311 28.08 -8.28 18.54
C PHE A 311 28.63 -8.90 17.24
N PRO A 312 29.56 -8.23 16.53
CA PRO A 312 30.01 -8.68 15.22
C PRO A 312 30.67 -10.07 15.24
N GLN A 313 31.30 -10.47 16.35
CA GLN A 313 31.89 -11.81 16.49
C GLN A 313 30.82 -12.88 16.73
N ALA A 314 29.94 -12.68 17.71
CA ALA A 314 28.87 -13.62 18.00
C ALA A 314 27.94 -13.82 16.79
N MET A 315 27.63 -12.74 16.05
CA MET A 315 26.85 -12.85 14.83
C MET A 315 27.58 -13.60 13.71
N ARG A 316 28.91 -13.57 13.62
CA ARG A 316 29.66 -14.43 12.67
C ARG A 316 29.58 -15.91 13.03
N GLU A 317 29.48 -16.23 14.32
CA GLU A 317 29.38 -17.60 14.82
C GLU A 317 27.95 -18.15 14.78
N ILE A 318 26.96 -17.30 15.07
CA ILE A 318 25.53 -17.63 15.15
C ILE A 318 24.87 -17.57 13.79
N THR A 319 25.31 -16.68 12.88
CA THR A 319 24.85 -16.75 11.49
C THR A 319 25.29 -18.13 11.02
N PRO A 320 24.37 -19.11 10.89
CA PRO A 320 24.77 -20.39 10.34
C PRO A 320 25.45 -20.03 9.05
N VAL A 321 26.66 -20.56 8.79
CA VAL A 321 27.20 -20.59 7.43
C VAL A 321 26.04 -21.11 6.63
N ARG A 322 25.32 -20.19 5.95
CA ARG A 322 23.99 -20.43 5.42
C ARG A 322 24.19 -21.70 4.62
N PRO A 323 23.68 -22.88 5.03
CA PRO A 323 24.09 -24.14 4.41
C PRO A 323 23.79 -23.92 2.94
N ALA A 324 24.87 -23.80 2.14
CA ALA A 324 24.90 -22.99 0.91
C ALA A 324 23.51 -22.99 0.29
N ALA A 325 22.76 -21.89 0.49
CA ALA A 325 21.30 -21.84 0.39
C ALA A 325 20.80 -22.91 -0.58
N SER A 326 20.19 -24.00 -0.08
CA SER A 326 19.86 -25.25 -0.82
C SER A 326 20.05 -25.03 -2.32
N PRO A 327 21.19 -25.44 -2.89
CA PRO A 327 21.85 -24.77 -4.00
C PRO A 327 20.82 -24.15 -4.90
N VAL A 328 20.60 -22.83 -4.73
CA VAL A 328 19.87 -22.06 -5.73
C VAL A 328 20.52 -22.48 -7.02
N ALA A 329 19.70 -23.07 -7.89
CA ALA A 329 20.13 -23.70 -9.10
C ALA A 329 20.98 -22.72 -9.89
N ILE A 330 22.29 -22.77 -9.69
CA ILE A 330 23.23 -21.86 -10.35
C ILE A 330 23.01 -22.12 -11.82
N SER A 331 22.45 -21.13 -12.48
CA SER A 331 22.12 -21.20 -13.88
C SER A 331 23.33 -20.63 -14.62
N PRO A 332 24.27 -21.45 -15.12
CA PRO A 332 25.43 -20.90 -15.81
C PRO A 332 24.94 -20.15 -17.05
N PHE A 333 25.19 -18.84 -17.10
CA PHE A 333 24.97 -18.05 -18.29
C PHE A 333 26.22 -18.10 -19.17
N ASN A 334 26.06 -18.58 -20.41
CA ASN A 334 27.12 -18.56 -21.41
C ASN A 334 26.90 -17.38 -22.37
N GLU A 335 27.67 -16.33 -22.16
CA GLU A 335 27.59 -15.08 -22.93
C GLU A 335 27.84 -15.27 -24.43
N ARG A 336 28.76 -16.18 -24.78
CA ARG A 336 29.15 -16.40 -26.19
C ARG A 336 28.03 -17.00 -27.01
N GLU A 337 27.23 -17.86 -26.39
CA GLU A 337 26.13 -18.56 -27.04
C GLU A 337 24.77 -17.91 -26.76
N ALA A 338 24.74 -16.91 -25.88
CA ALA A 338 23.53 -16.33 -25.31
C ALA A 338 22.57 -17.40 -24.78
N THR A 339 23.14 -18.38 -24.06
CA THR A 339 22.42 -19.51 -23.46
C THR A 339 22.40 -19.43 -21.94
N LEU A 340 21.29 -19.85 -21.35
CA LEU A 340 21.08 -19.90 -19.90
C LEU A 340 20.41 -21.23 -19.54
N ASP A 341 21.03 -21.97 -18.63
CA ASP A 341 20.52 -23.26 -18.17
C ASP A 341 19.86 -23.14 -16.81
N VAL A 342 18.55 -23.34 -16.74
CA VAL A 342 17.76 -23.20 -15.50
C VAL A 342 17.37 -24.57 -14.97
N LYS A 343 17.84 -24.92 -13.77
CA LYS A 343 17.46 -26.17 -13.12
C LYS A 343 16.05 -26.08 -12.54
N LEU A 344 15.24 -27.10 -12.79
CA LEU A 344 13.88 -27.18 -12.30
C LEU A 344 13.83 -27.64 -10.85
N THR A 345 12.96 -27.00 -10.06
CA THR A 345 12.63 -27.41 -8.69
C THR A 345 11.29 -28.12 -8.64
N ASP A 346 11.05 -28.94 -7.61
CA ASP A 346 9.76 -29.61 -7.41
C ASP A 346 8.60 -28.60 -7.34
N ALA A 347 8.79 -27.53 -6.56
CA ALA A 347 7.83 -26.45 -6.44
C ALA A 347 7.59 -25.71 -7.76
N GLY A 348 8.64 -25.49 -8.56
CA GLY A 348 8.52 -24.89 -9.88
C GLY A 348 7.68 -25.75 -10.81
N ILE A 349 7.98 -27.04 -10.90
CA ILE A 349 7.26 -28.01 -11.75
C ILE A 349 5.78 -28.08 -11.37
N ARG A 350 5.48 -28.30 -10.08
CA ARG A 350 4.11 -28.42 -9.56
C ARG A 350 3.26 -27.19 -9.88
N ASN A 351 3.87 -26.00 -9.82
CA ASN A 351 3.18 -24.73 -10.04
C ASN A 351 3.38 -24.16 -11.45
N GLY A 352 4.02 -24.89 -12.36
CA GLY A 352 4.23 -24.46 -13.74
C GLY A 352 5.11 -23.22 -13.90
N TYR A 353 6.15 -23.02 -13.09
CA TYR A 353 7.13 -21.95 -13.29
C TYR A 353 8.56 -22.43 -13.09
N PHE A 354 9.53 -21.63 -13.50
CA PHE A 354 10.93 -21.79 -13.15
C PHE A 354 11.50 -20.41 -12.78
N ASP A 355 12.46 -20.41 -11.86
CA ASP A 355 13.07 -19.19 -11.34
C ASP A 355 14.46 -19.02 -11.95
N ILE A 356 14.77 -17.80 -12.36
CA ILE A 356 16.03 -17.36 -12.96
C ILE A 356 16.66 -16.35 -12.00
N GLU A 357 17.97 -16.45 -11.76
CA GLU A 357 18.65 -15.39 -11.01
C GLU A 357 18.58 -14.06 -11.78
N ALA A 358 18.19 -12.98 -11.10
CA ALA A 358 17.96 -11.66 -11.71
C ALA A 358 19.15 -11.19 -12.55
N ARG A 359 20.38 -11.31 -12.01
CA ARG A 359 21.63 -10.96 -12.69
C ARG A 359 21.86 -11.68 -14.03
N TYR A 360 21.29 -12.86 -14.24
CA TYR A 360 21.38 -13.58 -15.51
C TYR A 360 20.21 -13.24 -16.43
N ALA A 361 19.01 -13.08 -15.86
CA ALA A 361 17.83 -12.65 -16.61
C ALA A 361 18.06 -11.26 -17.26
N GLU A 362 18.58 -10.29 -16.50
CA GLU A 362 18.86 -8.91 -16.96
C GLU A 362 19.85 -8.85 -18.13
N ARG A 363 20.72 -9.85 -18.25
CA ARG A 363 21.70 -9.94 -19.33
C ARG A 363 21.15 -10.63 -20.57
N LEU A 364 20.16 -11.51 -20.40
CA LEU A 364 19.56 -12.30 -21.48
C LEU A 364 18.32 -11.62 -22.10
N PHE A 365 17.49 -10.97 -21.28
CA PHE A 365 16.21 -10.35 -21.68
C PHE A 365 16.29 -8.82 -21.77
N PRO A 366 15.51 -8.16 -22.65
CA PRO A 366 15.44 -6.70 -22.70
C PRO A 366 14.95 -6.12 -21.38
N ALA A 367 15.49 -4.96 -20.98
CA ALA A 367 15.16 -4.31 -19.71
C ALA A 367 13.67 -3.94 -19.57
N ASP A 368 12.98 -3.69 -20.68
CA ASP A 368 11.56 -3.36 -20.65
C ASP A 368 10.63 -4.59 -20.59
N SER A 369 11.19 -5.80 -20.64
CA SER A 369 10.43 -7.05 -20.48
C SER A 369 10.14 -7.41 -19.02
N PHE A 370 10.68 -6.65 -18.06
CA PHE A 370 10.51 -6.90 -16.62
C PHE A 370 9.29 -6.14 -16.07
N GLY A 371 8.33 -6.90 -15.53
CA GLY A 371 7.14 -6.40 -14.84
C GLY A 371 7.27 -6.47 -13.30
N SER A 372 6.31 -5.84 -12.60
CA SER A 372 6.28 -5.82 -11.14
C SER A 372 5.95 -7.19 -10.54
N ARG A 373 6.19 -7.33 -9.23
CA ARG A 373 5.83 -8.53 -8.46
C ARG A 373 4.32 -8.80 -8.47
N GLY A 374 3.48 -7.77 -8.59
CA GLY A 374 2.03 -7.85 -8.65
C GLY A 374 1.47 -8.03 -10.06
N GLY A 375 0.19 -7.73 -10.25
CA GLY A 375 -0.46 -7.61 -11.56
C GLY A 375 -0.37 -6.19 -12.14
N ASP A 376 0.17 -5.25 -11.39
CA ASP A 376 -0.05 -3.81 -11.59
C ASP A 376 0.78 -3.25 -12.74
N ARG A 377 1.91 -3.89 -13.07
CA ARG A 377 2.76 -3.51 -14.20
C ARG A 377 3.29 -4.74 -14.91
N HIS A 378 2.87 -4.92 -16.16
CA HIS A 378 3.43 -5.92 -17.06
C HIS A 378 4.63 -5.36 -17.82
N GLY A 379 5.65 -6.19 -17.99
CA GLY A 379 6.73 -5.90 -18.93
C GLY A 379 6.28 -6.09 -20.38
N VAL A 380 7.07 -5.61 -21.33
CA VAL A 380 6.85 -5.86 -22.75
C VAL A 380 7.12 -7.33 -23.07
N ALA A 381 6.21 -7.95 -23.82
CA ALA A 381 6.26 -9.39 -24.03
C ALA A 381 7.48 -9.84 -24.85
N VAL A 382 7.99 -11.02 -24.49
CA VAL A 382 8.94 -11.82 -25.26
C VAL A 382 8.29 -13.15 -25.68
N GLU A 383 8.83 -13.75 -26.74
CA GLU A 383 8.40 -15.05 -27.25
C GLU A 383 9.39 -16.15 -26.86
N LEU A 384 8.87 -17.20 -26.22
CA LEU A 384 9.63 -18.39 -25.87
C LEU A 384 9.13 -19.56 -26.73
N HIS A 385 9.81 -19.77 -27.85
CA HIS A 385 9.61 -20.90 -28.76
C HIS A 385 10.09 -22.17 -28.10
N HIS A 386 9.38 -23.29 -28.25
CA HIS A 386 9.70 -24.51 -27.50
C HIS A 386 9.67 -25.74 -28.41
N ASP A 387 10.34 -26.81 -27.99
CA ASP A 387 10.59 -28.02 -28.78
C ASP A 387 9.36 -28.93 -29.04
N ILE A 388 8.24 -28.73 -28.34
CA ILE A 388 7.00 -29.47 -28.60
C ILE A 388 6.42 -29.09 -29.98
N LYS A 389 6.42 -30.05 -30.92
CA LYS A 389 5.95 -29.89 -32.31
C LYS A 389 4.52 -29.32 -32.39
N LYS A 390 4.30 -28.39 -33.33
CA LYS A 390 2.99 -27.81 -33.72
C LYS A 390 2.29 -26.96 -32.66
N LYS A 391 3.02 -26.35 -31.72
CA LYS A 391 2.45 -25.41 -30.76
C LYS A 391 3.02 -24.00 -30.98
N SER A 392 2.19 -23.00 -30.69
CA SER A 392 2.60 -21.59 -30.71
C SER A 392 3.61 -21.31 -29.60
N PRO A 393 4.51 -20.32 -29.78
CA PRO A 393 5.42 -19.89 -28.72
C PRO A 393 4.65 -19.42 -27.47
N TYR A 394 5.30 -19.47 -26.31
CA TYR A 394 4.79 -18.82 -25.11
C TYR A 394 5.10 -17.32 -25.17
N VAL A 395 4.06 -16.48 -25.22
CA VAL A 395 4.18 -15.03 -25.12
C VAL A 395 4.06 -14.63 -23.65
N THR A 396 5.08 -13.98 -23.09
CA THR A 396 5.15 -13.65 -21.65
C THR A 396 6.05 -12.44 -21.38
N ASP A 397 5.84 -11.77 -20.24
CA ASP A 397 6.82 -10.89 -19.61
C ASP A 397 7.59 -11.62 -18.50
N MET A 398 8.60 -10.95 -17.93
CA MET A 398 9.42 -11.42 -16.82
C MET A 398 8.95 -10.77 -15.52
N ARG A 399 8.42 -11.56 -14.58
CA ARG A 399 7.98 -11.10 -13.26
C ARG A 399 9.16 -11.08 -12.29
N VAL A 400 9.47 -9.91 -11.73
CA VAL A 400 10.43 -9.79 -10.62
C VAL A 400 9.78 -10.32 -9.34
N LYS A 401 10.32 -11.39 -8.77
CA LYS A 401 9.83 -11.99 -7.51
C LYS A 401 10.51 -11.40 -6.29
N SER A 402 11.81 -11.17 -6.40
CA SER A 402 12.70 -10.54 -5.43
C SER A 402 13.84 -9.87 -6.19
N GLU A 403 14.71 -9.12 -5.50
CA GLU A 403 15.94 -8.56 -6.09
C GLU A 403 16.85 -9.62 -6.73
N SER A 404 16.75 -10.87 -6.27
CA SER A 404 17.59 -11.98 -6.72
C SER A 404 16.93 -12.92 -7.71
N LEU A 405 15.60 -12.90 -7.86
CA LEU A 405 14.86 -13.90 -8.63
C LEU A 405 13.82 -13.28 -9.55
N VAL A 406 13.81 -13.78 -10.78
CA VAL A 406 12.88 -13.43 -11.85
C VAL A 406 12.26 -14.72 -12.39
N SER A 407 11.00 -14.67 -12.78
CA SER A 407 10.33 -15.82 -13.42
C SER A 407 9.45 -15.35 -14.56
N PRO A 408 9.35 -16.09 -15.69
CA PRO A 408 8.33 -15.83 -16.67
C PRO A 408 6.93 -15.83 -16.03
N ARG A 409 6.09 -14.84 -16.37
CA ARG A 409 4.74 -14.75 -15.79
C ARG A 409 3.81 -15.86 -16.28
N LYS A 410 3.97 -16.31 -17.52
CA LYS A 410 3.21 -17.42 -18.10
C LYS A 410 3.51 -18.73 -17.38
N ARG A 411 2.50 -19.60 -17.27
CA ARG A 411 2.65 -20.95 -16.69
C ARG A 411 3.08 -21.97 -17.74
N PHE A 412 4.00 -22.85 -17.36
CA PHE A 412 4.62 -23.89 -18.18
C PHE A 412 4.18 -25.32 -17.80
N SER A 413 3.08 -25.48 -17.05
CA SER A 413 2.63 -26.81 -16.59
C SER A 413 2.45 -27.81 -17.74
N ALA A 414 1.90 -27.38 -18.88
CA ALA A 414 1.74 -28.24 -20.06
C ALA A 414 3.07 -28.61 -20.71
N TYR A 415 4.07 -27.72 -20.66
CA TYR A 415 5.42 -27.99 -21.15
C TYR A 415 6.11 -29.03 -20.26
N PHE A 416 6.06 -28.84 -18.94
CA PHE A 416 6.64 -29.78 -17.98
C PHE A 416 5.98 -31.16 -18.03
N THR A 417 4.65 -31.19 -18.20
CA THR A 417 3.89 -32.44 -18.33
C THR A 417 4.28 -33.20 -19.59
N ALA A 418 4.42 -32.50 -20.73
CA ALA A 418 4.80 -33.12 -22.00
C ALA A 418 6.19 -33.76 -21.95
N HIS A 419 7.10 -33.20 -21.15
CA HIS A 419 8.46 -33.71 -20.96
C HIS A 419 8.63 -34.62 -19.74
N ALA A 420 7.55 -34.90 -18.99
CA ALA A 420 7.58 -35.64 -17.73
C ALA A 420 8.67 -35.12 -16.75
N ALA A 421 8.79 -33.79 -16.66
CA ALA A 421 9.88 -33.12 -15.94
C ALA A 421 9.92 -33.48 -14.44
N LYS A 422 11.14 -33.59 -13.90
CA LYS A 422 11.45 -33.90 -12.50
C LYS A 422 12.38 -32.84 -11.92
N ALA A 423 12.35 -32.71 -10.59
CA ALA A 423 13.27 -31.82 -9.89
C ALA A 423 14.73 -32.18 -10.22
N GLY A 424 15.49 -31.21 -10.69
CA GLY A 424 16.87 -31.37 -11.11
C GLY A 424 17.10 -31.45 -12.63
N ASP A 425 16.06 -31.64 -13.44
CA ASP A 425 16.14 -31.46 -14.90
C ASP A 425 16.45 -30.00 -15.24
N VAL A 426 16.89 -29.72 -16.47
CA VAL A 426 17.34 -28.39 -16.90
C VAL A 426 16.50 -27.91 -18.08
N ILE A 427 16.17 -26.62 -18.08
CA ILE A 427 15.63 -25.91 -19.24
C ILE A 427 16.71 -24.98 -19.75
N ARG A 428 17.14 -25.19 -21.00
CA ARG A 428 18.03 -24.28 -21.69
C ARG A 428 17.23 -23.21 -22.42
N ILE A 429 17.54 -21.96 -22.14
CA ILE A 429 16.99 -20.78 -22.81
C ILE A 429 18.08 -20.22 -23.71
N ARG A 430 17.82 -20.09 -25.01
CA ARG A 430 18.75 -19.51 -25.98
C ARG A 430 18.14 -18.33 -26.68
N ARG A 431 18.83 -17.18 -26.69
CA ARG A 431 18.40 -16.01 -27.47
C ARG A 431 18.58 -16.28 -28.96
N THR A 432 17.51 -16.07 -29.73
CA THR A 432 17.52 -16.23 -31.20
C THR A 432 17.26 -14.92 -31.95
N ALA A 433 16.54 -13.99 -31.32
CA ALA A 433 16.41 -12.60 -31.75
C ALA A 433 16.33 -11.70 -30.51
N GLU A 434 16.10 -10.40 -30.70
CA GLU A 434 16.04 -9.45 -29.60
C GLU A 434 15.01 -9.84 -28.52
N ARG A 435 13.84 -10.33 -28.95
CA ARG A 435 12.71 -10.73 -28.11
C ARG A 435 12.21 -12.15 -28.36
N ALA A 436 12.95 -12.94 -29.12
CA ALA A 436 12.60 -14.33 -29.42
C ALA A 436 13.68 -15.27 -28.88
N TYR A 437 13.24 -16.27 -28.12
CA TYR A 437 14.08 -17.24 -27.44
C TYR A 437 13.60 -18.64 -27.76
N THR A 438 14.51 -19.60 -27.69
CA THR A 438 14.17 -21.03 -27.75
C THR A 438 14.34 -21.66 -26.38
N LEU A 439 13.38 -22.52 -26.00
CA LEU A 439 13.38 -23.37 -24.83
C LEU A 439 13.65 -24.79 -25.29
N SER A 440 14.65 -25.43 -24.68
CA SER A 440 14.95 -26.85 -24.88
C SER A 440 15.00 -27.53 -23.52
N PHE A 441 14.31 -28.67 -23.41
CA PHE A 441 14.34 -29.49 -22.21
C PHE A 441 15.56 -30.42 -22.26
N ILE A 442 16.31 -30.51 -21.17
CA ILE A 442 17.46 -31.39 -21.00
C ILE A 442 17.20 -32.23 -19.76
N SER A 443 17.02 -33.55 -19.94
CA SER A 443 16.80 -34.44 -18.81
C SER A 443 18.09 -34.55 -17.99
N ARG A 444 17.96 -34.71 -16.67
CA ARG A 444 19.08 -34.96 -15.75
C ARG A 444 19.91 -36.19 -16.12
N GLN A 445 19.38 -37.13 -16.90
CA GLN A 445 20.17 -38.27 -17.39
C GLN A 445 21.14 -37.89 -18.52
N GLU A 446 20.91 -36.75 -19.17
CA GLU A 446 21.68 -36.24 -20.31
C GLU A 446 22.55 -35.02 -19.95
N ALA A 447 22.25 -34.35 -18.82
CA ALA A 447 22.99 -33.23 -18.25
C ALA A 447 24.01 -33.68 -17.21
#